data_AF-A0A8S3TSX0-F1
#
_entry.id   AF-A0A8S3TSX0-F1
#
_cell.length_a   1.000
_cell.length_b   1.000
_cell.length_c   1.000
_cell.angle_alpha   90.00
_cell.angle_beta   90.00
_cell.angle_gamma   90.00
#
_symmetry.space_group_name_H-M   'P 1'
#
loop_
_entity.id
_entity.type
_entity.pdbx_description
1 polymer ?
#
loop_
_entity_poly.entity_id
_entity_poly.type
_entity_poly.pdbx_seq_one_letter_code
_entity_poly.pdbx_strand_id
1 'polypeptide(L)'
;MEQNAVRQYIIQSMADGGTKRVFRHEICDARVSSVFSNLTEDTIFNFENNEQSQSDEELSQIDEDLTANCINQEPPAKKPRFKELPSKEEIEKLALARTEPRTNQQTLWGVKLLRGWLTENKYSSSFEELDETTLNDRLCYFYASLQTKQGNDYSKSALVGIRSAISRHITGPPYNRDINIITDKSFMPSNHVITGMMKKLKREGKDITVHKKAVAEGDIQKLYSSGIFSTDHPVTLQNKVFLDIMLNFGRRDRRGLLI
;
A
#
# COMPACT_ATOMS: atom_id res chain seq x y z
N MET A 1 11.21 -15.01 35.82
CA MET A 1 11.12 -16.46 35.51
C MET A 1 9.95 -16.79 34.59
N GLU A 2 8.80 -16.11 34.68
CA GLU A 2 7.61 -16.37 33.84
C GLU A 2 7.80 -16.14 32.33
N GLN A 3 8.54 -15.12 31.90
CA GLN A 3 8.71 -14.86 30.47
C GLN A 3 9.48 -15.97 29.74
N ASN A 4 10.30 -16.73 30.47
CA ASN A 4 11.04 -17.85 29.90
C ASN A 4 10.13 -19.08 29.73
N ALA A 5 9.16 -19.28 30.62
CA ALA A 5 8.17 -20.37 30.53
C ALA A 5 7.21 -20.17 29.34
N VAL A 6 6.74 -18.94 29.12
CA VAL A 6 5.87 -18.61 27.97
C VAL A 6 6.60 -18.80 26.64
N ARG A 7 7.90 -18.44 26.59
CA ARG A 7 8.72 -18.62 25.38
C ARG A 7 8.96 -20.10 25.06
N GLN A 8 9.19 -20.93 26.07
CA GLN A 8 9.37 -22.37 25.90
C GLN A 8 8.08 -23.08 25.48
N TYR A 9 6.93 -22.66 26.00
CA TYR A 9 5.62 -23.20 25.63
C TYR A 9 5.25 -22.91 24.16
N ILE A 10 5.55 -21.70 23.69
CA ILE A 10 5.30 -21.30 22.29
C ILE A 10 6.21 -22.06 21.32
N ILE A 11 7.48 -22.32 21.70
CA ILE A 11 8.42 -23.09 20.89
C ILE A 11 8.00 -24.57 20.80
N GLN A 12 7.52 -25.15 21.90
CA GLN A 12 7.03 -26.54 21.93
C GLN A 12 5.75 -26.72 21.09
N SER A 13 4.83 -25.75 21.14
CA SER A 13 3.59 -25.77 20.34
C SER A 13 3.83 -25.70 18.82
N MET A 14 4.96 -25.14 18.37
CA MET A 14 5.29 -25.06 16.95
C MET A 14 6.02 -26.32 16.42
N ALA A 15 6.59 -27.15 17.30
CA ALA A 15 7.27 -28.40 16.91
C ALA A 15 6.29 -29.54 16.59
N ASP A 16 5.09 -29.53 17.17
CA ASP A 16 4.15 -30.67 17.12
C ASP A 16 3.12 -30.62 15.96
N GLY A 17 3.35 -29.81 14.91
CA GLY A 17 2.65 -29.96 13.62
C GLY A 17 1.12 -29.78 13.62
N GLY A 18 0.54 -29.18 14.66
CA GLY A 18 -0.92 -28.99 14.79
C GLY A 18 -1.47 -27.82 13.98
N THR A 19 -1.95 -28.10 12.77
CA THR A 19 -2.68 -27.10 11.96
C THR A 19 -4.11 -26.93 12.49
N LYS A 20 -4.40 -25.71 12.99
CA LYS A 20 -5.71 -25.04 13.07
C LYS A 20 -6.90 -25.83 13.63
N ARG A 21 -7.18 -25.65 14.93
CA ARG A 21 -8.50 -25.28 15.46
C ARG A 21 -8.41 -25.12 16.98
N VAL A 22 -9.22 -24.20 17.50
CA VAL A 22 -9.46 -23.93 18.91
C VAL A 22 -8.35 -23.13 19.59
N PHE A 23 -8.58 -21.82 19.79
CA PHE A 23 -8.29 -21.10 21.03
C PHE A 23 -9.02 -19.74 20.92
N ARG A 24 -10.34 -19.80 21.05
CA ARG A 24 -11.21 -18.65 21.32
C ARG A 24 -11.79 -18.83 22.71
N HIS A 25 -10.92 -18.89 23.71
CA HIS A 25 -11.22 -18.61 25.11
C HIS A 25 -9.88 -18.70 25.86
N GLU A 26 -9.71 -17.90 26.91
CA GLU A 26 -8.59 -17.95 27.86
C GLU A 26 -7.27 -17.28 27.44
N ILE A 27 -7.30 -15.99 27.10
CA ILE A 27 -6.30 -15.02 27.59
C ILE A 27 -7.02 -13.69 27.84
N CYS A 28 -7.87 -13.66 28.87
CA CYS A 28 -8.36 -12.44 29.49
C CYS A 28 -8.17 -12.61 31.00
N ASP A 29 -6.95 -12.38 31.48
CA ASP A 29 -6.55 -12.03 32.87
C ASP A 29 -5.03 -12.24 32.95
N ALA A 30 -4.18 -11.28 33.31
CA ALA A 30 -4.27 -10.41 34.48
C ALA A 30 -3.44 -9.11 34.31
N ARG A 31 -3.83 -8.22 33.38
CA ARG A 31 -3.24 -6.85 33.38
C ARG A 31 -4.17 -5.73 32.93
N VAL A 32 -5.46 -6.00 32.76
CA VAL A 32 -6.50 -4.99 32.50
C VAL A 32 -7.18 -4.53 33.80
N SER A 33 -6.90 -5.18 34.94
CA SER A 33 -7.60 -4.98 36.21
C SER A 33 -7.39 -3.60 36.88
N SER A 34 -6.36 -2.81 36.56
CA SER A 34 -6.15 -1.53 37.25
C SER A 34 -6.80 -0.30 36.60
N VAL A 35 -7.50 -0.46 35.46
CA VAL A 35 -8.13 0.68 34.76
C VAL A 35 -9.65 0.70 34.92
N PHE A 36 -10.26 -0.37 35.45
CA PHE A 36 -11.72 -0.50 35.59
C PHE A 36 -12.22 -0.61 37.04
N SER A 37 -11.46 -0.14 38.03
CA SER A 37 -11.84 -0.26 39.44
C SER A 37 -12.70 0.88 40.02
N ASN A 38 -13.34 1.72 39.21
CA ASN A 38 -14.20 2.82 39.72
C ASN A 38 -15.62 2.86 39.11
N LEU A 39 -16.24 1.72 38.84
CA LEU A 39 -17.69 1.67 38.62
C LEU A 39 -18.30 0.81 39.73
N THR A 40 -18.93 1.47 40.69
CA THR A 40 -19.58 0.84 41.85
C THR A 40 -20.95 0.26 41.47
N GLU A 41 -21.33 -0.79 42.19
CA GLU A 41 -22.48 -1.69 41.97
C GLU A 41 -23.87 -1.01 41.95
N ASP A 42 -23.97 0.27 42.32
CA ASP A 42 -25.24 1.01 42.33
C ASP A 42 -25.83 1.30 40.93
N THR A 43 -25.04 1.14 39.86
CA THR A 43 -25.51 1.39 38.49
C THR A 43 -26.25 0.20 37.89
N ILE A 44 -26.03 -1.02 38.41
CA ILE A 44 -26.64 -2.25 37.89
C ILE A 44 -28.03 -2.48 38.52
N PHE A 45 -28.24 -2.01 39.75
CA PHE A 45 -29.51 -2.18 40.48
C PHE A 45 -30.69 -1.34 39.95
N ASN A 46 -30.42 -0.32 39.14
CA ASN A 46 -31.46 0.52 38.50
C ASN A 46 -31.94 -0.02 37.15
N PHE A 47 -31.41 -1.15 36.68
CA PHE A 47 -31.84 -1.77 35.42
C PHE A 47 -32.79 -2.95 35.63
N GLU A 48 -32.74 -3.63 36.78
CA GLU A 48 -33.50 -4.88 37.03
C GLU A 48 -34.83 -4.70 37.80
N ASN A 49 -35.13 -3.50 38.33
CA ASN A 49 -36.36 -3.27 39.12
C ASN A 49 -37.52 -2.61 38.35
N ASN A 50 -37.45 -2.50 37.01
CA ASN A 50 -38.54 -1.94 36.21
C ASN A 50 -39.20 -2.95 35.27
N GLU A 51 -38.99 -4.25 35.47
CA GLU A 51 -39.52 -5.31 34.60
C GLU A 51 -40.60 -6.20 35.26
N GLN A 52 -41.03 -5.92 36.49
CA GLN A 52 -41.96 -6.82 37.19
C GLN A 52 -43.01 -6.11 38.03
N SER A 53 -43.85 -5.25 37.43
CA SER A 53 -45.17 -4.86 37.97
C SER A 53 -45.98 -4.05 36.95
N GLN A 54 -46.43 -4.65 35.84
CA GLN A 54 -47.56 -4.14 35.04
C GLN A 54 -47.98 -5.13 33.92
N SER A 55 -48.11 -6.41 34.27
CA SER A 55 -48.96 -7.35 33.54
C SER A 55 -50.20 -7.51 34.43
N ASP A 56 -51.36 -6.95 34.10
CA ASP A 56 -52.38 -7.73 33.37
C ASP A 56 -53.57 -6.86 32.87
N GLU A 57 -53.44 -5.53 32.81
CA GLU A 57 -54.60 -4.64 32.51
C GLU A 57 -54.51 -3.86 31.17
N GLU A 58 -53.37 -3.88 30.46
CA GLU A 58 -53.19 -3.18 29.16
C GLU A 58 -53.36 -4.08 27.92
N LEU A 59 -53.76 -5.34 28.07
CA LEU A 59 -53.88 -6.29 26.95
C LEU A 59 -55.22 -6.24 26.18
N SER A 60 -56.15 -5.37 26.56
CA SER A 60 -57.48 -5.28 25.92
C SER A 60 -57.71 -4.02 25.06
N GLN A 61 -56.75 -3.09 25.01
CA GLN A 61 -56.87 -1.85 24.22
C GLN A 61 -55.86 -1.76 23.06
N ILE A 62 -54.95 -2.72 22.93
CA ILE A 62 -53.90 -2.70 21.90
C ILE A 62 -54.33 -3.38 20.59
N ASP A 63 -55.38 -4.21 20.58
CA ASP A 63 -55.76 -5.02 19.40
C ASP A 63 -56.58 -4.26 18.34
N GLU A 64 -57.25 -3.16 18.71
CA GLU A 64 -58.04 -2.34 17.77
C GLU A 64 -57.23 -1.23 17.06
N ASP A 65 -56.10 -0.79 17.62
CA ASP A 65 -55.24 0.25 17.00
C ASP A 65 -54.06 -0.32 16.18
N LEU A 66 -53.68 -1.59 16.38
CA LEU A 66 -52.60 -2.24 15.61
C LEU A 66 -53.03 -2.69 14.19
N THR A 67 -54.33 -2.84 13.93
CA THR A 67 -54.82 -3.26 12.60
C THR A 67 -55.09 -2.09 11.63
N ALA A 68 -55.02 -0.84 12.07
CA ALA A 68 -55.20 0.33 11.19
C ALA A 68 -53.88 0.96 10.68
N ASN A 69 -52.73 0.66 11.29
CA ASN A 69 -51.46 1.36 10.98
C ASN A 69 -50.43 0.52 10.22
N CYS A 70 -50.80 -0.68 9.74
CA CYS A 70 -49.92 -1.59 9.01
C CYS A 70 -50.03 -1.52 7.48
N ILE A 71 -50.65 -0.49 6.91
CA ILE A 71 -50.65 -0.25 5.46
C ILE A 71 -50.14 1.18 5.24
N ASN A 72 -48.90 1.30 4.73
CA ASN A 72 -48.21 2.49 4.19
C ASN A 72 -46.85 2.84 4.82
N GLN A 73 -46.01 1.84 5.10
CA GLN A 73 -44.56 2.06 4.97
C GLN A 73 -44.00 1.06 3.98
N GLU A 74 -43.82 1.50 2.72
CA GLU A 74 -43.03 0.76 1.75
C GLU A 74 -41.65 0.47 2.33
N PRO A 75 -41.13 -0.76 2.22
CA PRO A 75 -39.78 -1.08 2.65
C PRO A 75 -38.79 -0.12 1.96
N PRO A 76 -37.75 0.39 2.66
CA PRO A 76 -36.85 1.38 2.08
C PRO A 76 -36.26 0.81 0.79
N ALA A 77 -36.56 1.47 -0.33
CA ALA A 77 -36.15 1.03 -1.65
C ALA A 77 -34.66 0.69 -1.64
N LYS A 78 -34.33 -0.56 -2.00
CA LYS A 78 -32.94 -1.02 -2.10
C LYS A 78 -32.23 -0.08 -3.06
N LYS A 79 -31.25 0.68 -2.56
CA LYS A 79 -30.45 1.57 -3.41
C LYS A 79 -29.90 0.75 -4.59
N PRO A 80 -30.00 1.25 -5.82
CA PRO A 80 -29.46 0.54 -6.97
C PRO A 80 -27.96 0.28 -6.75
N ARG A 81 -27.48 -0.87 -7.24
CA ARG A 81 -26.07 -1.28 -7.13
C ARG A 81 -25.11 -0.22 -7.69
N PHE A 82 -25.55 0.51 -8.71
CA PHE A 82 -24.75 1.49 -9.44
C PHE A 82 -25.26 2.91 -9.16
N LYS A 83 -24.32 3.85 -9.09
CA LYS A 83 -24.61 5.29 -9.03
C LYS A 83 -25.14 5.77 -10.38
N GLU A 84 -25.67 6.99 -10.40
CA GLU A 84 -25.98 7.69 -11.64
C GLU A 84 -24.75 7.81 -12.53
N LEU A 85 -24.98 7.85 -13.85
CA LEU A 85 -23.91 7.89 -14.83
C LEU A 85 -23.05 9.14 -14.60
N PRO A 86 -21.74 8.98 -14.38
CA PRO A 86 -20.86 10.12 -14.22
C PRO A 86 -20.77 10.90 -15.53
N SER A 87 -20.61 12.21 -15.41
CA SER A 87 -20.34 13.09 -16.55
C SER A 87 -19.01 12.74 -17.22
N LYS A 88 -18.86 13.11 -18.50
CA LYS A 88 -17.60 12.92 -19.24
C LYS A 88 -16.40 13.57 -18.54
N GLU A 89 -16.61 14.72 -17.91
CA GLU A 89 -15.57 15.42 -17.15
C GLU A 89 -15.14 14.68 -15.88
N GLU A 90 -16.07 14.04 -15.17
CA GLU A 90 -15.74 13.23 -14.00
C GLU A 90 -14.93 11.99 -14.40
N ILE A 91 -15.28 11.36 -15.52
CA ILE A 91 -14.52 10.24 -16.08
C ILE A 91 -13.10 10.69 -16.42
N GLU A 92 -12.93 11.86 -17.04
CA GLU A 92 -11.62 12.42 -17.37
C GLU A 92 -10.81 12.77 -16.11
N LYS A 93 -11.43 13.41 -15.11
CA LYS A 93 -10.80 13.69 -13.81
C LYS A 93 -10.32 12.40 -13.13
N LEU A 94 -11.13 11.34 -13.16
CA LEU A 94 -10.75 10.03 -12.63
C LEU A 94 -9.59 9.41 -13.43
N ALA A 95 -9.61 9.53 -14.76
CA ALA A 95 -8.55 9.04 -15.62
C ALA A 95 -7.21 9.77 -15.37
N LEU A 96 -7.26 11.09 -15.14
CA LEU A 96 -6.09 11.90 -14.79
C LEU A 96 -5.57 11.59 -13.38
N ALA A 97 -6.47 11.37 -12.41
CA ALA A 97 -6.14 11.01 -11.03
C ALA A 97 -5.47 9.63 -10.91
N ARG A 98 -5.51 8.80 -11.96
CA ARG A 98 -4.80 7.51 -12.04
C ARG A 98 -3.31 7.64 -11.72
N THR A 99 -2.69 8.76 -12.07
CA THR A 99 -1.24 8.90 -11.98
C THR A 99 -0.83 9.67 -10.72
N GLU A 100 -0.14 8.98 -9.81
CA GLU A 100 0.35 9.60 -8.57
C GLU A 100 1.36 10.74 -8.83
N PRO A 101 1.42 11.77 -7.97
CA PRO A 101 2.33 12.92 -8.15
C PRO A 101 3.81 12.53 -8.33
N ARG A 102 4.27 11.52 -7.57
CA ARG A 102 5.65 10.99 -7.69
C ARG A 102 5.90 10.36 -9.06
N THR A 103 4.91 9.65 -9.59
CA THR A 103 4.97 9.03 -10.91
C THR A 103 4.99 10.08 -12.01
N ASN A 104 4.29 11.20 -11.84
CA ASN A 104 4.37 12.35 -12.75
C ASN A 104 5.78 12.95 -12.76
N GLN A 105 6.38 13.17 -11.60
CA GLN A 105 7.77 13.65 -11.51
C GLN A 105 8.75 12.70 -12.20
N GLN A 106 8.61 11.39 -12.00
CA GLN A 106 9.44 10.41 -12.69
C GLN A 106 9.25 10.43 -14.20
N THR A 107 8.01 10.65 -14.66
CA THR A 107 7.66 10.80 -16.07
C THR A 107 8.37 12.00 -16.69
N LEU A 108 8.23 13.17 -16.05
CA LEU A 108 8.91 14.40 -16.47
C LEU A 108 10.43 14.24 -16.50
N TRP A 109 11.01 13.55 -15.52
CA TRP A 109 12.44 13.30 -15.47
C TRP A 109 12.92 12.44 -16.65
N GLY A 110 12.22 11.33 -16.95
CA GLY A 110 12.57 10.47 -18.09
C GLY A 110 12.45 11.19 -19.44
N VAL A 111 11.40 11.99 -19.61
CA VAL A 111 11.18 12.82 -20.81
C VAL A 111 12.28 13.87 -20.95
N LYS A 112 12.65 14.54 -19.86
CA LYS A 112 13.74 15.53 -19.85
C LYS A 112 15.06 14.90 -20.31
N LEU A 113 15.34 13.66 -19.89
CA LEU A 113 16.55 12.95 -20.26
C LEU A 113 16.58 12.64 -21.77
N LEU A 114 15.46 12.14 -22.32
CA LEU A 114 15.36 11.87 -23.76
C LEU A 114 15.46 13.17 -24.58
N ARG A 115 14.74 14.23 -24.20
CA ARG A 115 14.82 15.54 -24.89
C ARG A 115 16.21 16.14 -24.84
N GLY A 116 16.89 16.05 -23.70
CA GLY A 116 18.29 16.49 -23.57
C GLY A 116 19.20 15.74 -24.53
N TRP A 117 19.11 14.42 -24.55
CA TRP A 117 19.88 13.58 -25.47
C TRP A 117 19.58 13.88 -26.95
N LEU A 118 18.31 14.08 -27.32
CA LEU A 118 17.94 14.45 -28.68
C LEU A 118 18.58 15.78 -29.09
N THR A 119 18.53 16.77 -28.21
CA THR A 119 19.13 18.09 -28.45
C THR A 119 20.64 18.02 -28.60
N GLU A 120 21.31 17.25 -27.72
CA GLU A 120 22.77 17.01 -27.79
C GLU A 120 23.20 16.35 -29.11
N ASN A 121 22.36 15.47 -29.64
CA ASN A 121 22.60 14.77 -30.91
C ASN A 121 22.01 15.50 -32.14
N LYS A 122 21.62 16.77 -32.00
CA LYS A 122 21.09 17.64 -33.06
C LYS A 122 19.79 17.12 -33.70
N TYR A 123 19.00 16.36 -32.95
CA TYR A 123 17.64 15.97 -33.34
C TYR A 123 16.60 16.95 -32.81
N SER A 124 15.39 16.90 -33.39
CA SER A 124 14.25 17.61 -32.83
C SER A 124 13.91 17.08 -31.43
N SER A 125 13.58 17.98 -30.50
CA SER A 125 13.13 17.63 -29.16
C SER A 125 11.72 17.04 -29.12
N SER A 126 10.94 17.24 -30.18
CA SER A 126 9.55 16.76 -30.31
C SER A 126 9.53 15.31 -30.81
N PHE A 127 9.86 14.37 -29.93
CA PHE A 127 9.87 12.95 -30.28
C PHE A 127 8.47 12.34 -30.37
N GLU A 128 7.45 13.05 -29.88
CA GLU A 128 6.07 12.61 -29.84
C GLU A 128 5.46 12.53 -31.25
N GLU A 129 5.95 13.34 -32.18
CA GLU A 129 5.50 13.42 -33.58
C GLU A 129 6.23 12.44 -34.51
N LEU A 130 7.26 11.74 -34.02
CA LEU A 130 8.06 10.83 -34.84
C LEU A 130 7.28 9.57 -35.22
N ASP A 131 7.56 9.05 -36.42
CA ASP A 131 7.12 7.72 -36.82
C ASP A 131 7.74 6.64 -35.92
N GLU A 132 7.10 5.47 -35.86
CA GLU A 132 7.53 4.38 -34.98
C GLU A 132 8.93 3.87 -35.28
N THR A 133 9.32 3.82 -36.56
CA THR A 133 10.63 3.31 -36.97
C THR A 133 11.74 4.25 -36.55
N THR A 134 11.61 5.54 -36.86
CA THR A 134 12.54 6.58 -36.43
C THR A 134 12.59 6.67 -34.91
N LEU A 135 11.45 6.63 -34.23
CA LEU A 135 11.41 6.65 -32.76
C LEU A 135 12.14 5.45 -32.17
N ASN A 136 11.91 4.23 -32.68
CA ASN A 136 12.63 3.03 -32.25
C ASN A 136 14.14 3.17 -32.46
N ASP A 137 14.58 3.68 -33.61
CA ASP A 137 16.00 3.88 -33.90
C ASP A 137 16.62 4.88 -32.91
N ARG A 138 15.95 6.02 -32.65
CA ARG A 138 16.40 6.97 -31.62
C ARG A 138 16.49 6.31 -30.25
N LEU A 139 15.51 5.49 -29.87
CA LEU A 139 15.52 4.76 -28.60
C LEU A 139 16.66 3.75 -28.50
N CYS A 140 17.06 3.08 -29.60
CA CYS A 140 18.22 2.20 -29.62
C CYS A 140 19.50 2.96 -29.21
N TYR A 141 19.80 4.05 -29.91
CA TYR A 141 20.99 4.86 -29.62
C TYR A 141 20.92 5.52 -28.24
N PHE A 142 19.74 6.01 -27.86
CA PHE A 142 19.51 6.59 -26.54
C PHE A 142 19.83 5.58 -25.43
N TYR A 143 19.23 4.39 -25.46
CA TYR A 143 19.47 3.39 -24.41
C TYR A 143 20.93 2.91 -24.35
N ALA A 144 21.62 2.84 -25.49
CA ALA A 144 23.03 2.46 -25.56
C ALA A 144 23.97 3.52 -25.00
N SER A 145 23.59 4.80 -25.06
CA SER A 145 24.42 5.95 -24.64
C SER A 145 24.03 6.54 -23.28
N LEU A 146 23.05 5.94 -22.60
CA LEU A 146 22.58 6.40 -21.30
C LEU A 146 23.66 6.30 -20.21
N GLN A 147 24.05 7.44 -19.67
CA GLN A 147 24.96 7.55 -18.52
C GLN A 147 24.56 8.69 -17.58
N THR A 148 25.01 8.60 -16.34
CA THR A 148 24.91 9.70 -15.38
C THR A 148 25.86 10.85 -15.77
N LYS A 149 25.68 12.03 -15.18
CA LYS A 149 26.60 13.17 -15.38
C LYS A 149 28.05 12.87 -14.98
N GLN A 150 28.27 11.86 -14.15
CA GLN A 150 29.59 11.42 -13.71
C GLN A 150 30.19 10.34 -14.63
N GLY A 151 29.50 9.96 -15.71
CA GLY A 151 29.93 8.88 -16.62
C GLY A 151 29.61 7.46 -16.12
N ASN A 152 28.97 7.31 -14.96
CA ASN A 152 28.56 6.00 -14.45
C ASN A 152 27.28 5.51 -15.11
N ASP A 153 27.12 4.20 -15.24
CA ASP A 153 25.89 3.58 -15.73
C ASP A 153 24.71 3.82 -14.77
N TYR A 154 23.49 3.90 -15.32
CA TYR A 154 22.27 3.88 -14.52
C TYR A 154 22.00 2.49 -13.94
N SER A 155 21.34 2.43 -12.77
CA SER A 155 20.85 1.17 -12.20
C SER A 155 19.75 0.55 -13.08
N LYS A 156 19.52 -0.77 -12.96
CA LYS A 156 18.44 -1.44 -13.69
C LYS A 156 17.07 -0.83 -13.41
N SER A 157 16.79 -0.50 -12.14
CA SER A 157 15.52 0.12 -11.75
C SER A 157 15.34 1.50 -12.38
N ALA A 158 16.42 2.28 -12.52
CA ALA A 158 16.40 3.54 -13.22
C ALA A 158 16.13 3.35 -14.72
N LEU A 159 16.79 2.41 -15.39
CA LEU A 159 16.54 2.10 -16.81
C LEU A 159 15.09 1.69 -17.08
N VAL A 160 14.53 0.80 -16.25
CA VAL A 160 13.10 0.43 -16.32
C VAL A 160 12.22 1.66 -16.11
N GLY A 161 12.56 2.48 -15.11
CA GLY A 161 11.85 3.72 -14.81
C GLY A 161 11.83 4.73 -15.94
N ILE A 162 12.97 4.92 -16.64
CA ILE A 162 13.10 5.80 -17.81
C ILE A 162 12.21 5.29 -18.94
N ARG A 163 12.27 3.99 -19.26
CA ARG A 163 11.44 3.40 -20.31
C ARG A 163 9.94 3.57 -20.00
N SER A 164 9.52 3.27 -18.77
CA SER A 164 8.13 3.46 -18.36
C SER A 164 7.71 4.93 -18.39
N ALA A 165 8.61 5.86 -18.04
CA ALA A 165 8.35 7.29 -18.13
C ALA A 165 8.07 7.72 -19.57
N ILE A 166 8.91 7.31 -20.52
CA ILE A 166 8.72 7.66 -21.94
C ILE A 166 7.41 7.05 -22.48
N SER A 167 7.14 5.78 -22.16
CA SER A 167 5.90 5.10 -22.56
C SER A 167 4.65 5.82 -22.04
N ARG A 168 4.63 6.20 -20.76
CA ARG A 168 3.51 6.96 -20.16
C ARG A 168 3.33 8.34 -20.80
N HIS A 169 4.42 9.02 -21.14
CA HIS A 169 4.35 10.36 -21.75
C HIS A 169 3.74 10.31 -23.16
N ILE A 170 4.09 9.29 -23.94
CA ILE A 170 3.59 9.11 -25.31
C ILE A 170 2.12 8.67 -25.33
N THR A 171 1.76 7.73 -24.43
CA THR A 171 0.40 7.16 -24.36
C THR A 171 -0.57 8.01 -23.53
N GLY A 172 -0.05 8.92 -22.72
CA GLY A 172 -0.84 9.81 -21.88
C GLY A 172 -1.21 11.12 -22.56
N PRO A 173 -2.11 11.92 -21.94
CA PRO A 173 -2.39 13.27 -22.38
C PRO A 173 -1.13 14.14 -22.36
N PRO A 174 -0.93 15.04 -23.34
CA PRO A 174 -1.88 15.41 -24.40
C PRO A 174 -1.83 14.53 -25.66
N TYR A 175 -0.80 13.70 -25.84
CA TYR A 175 -0.50 13.05 -27.12
C TYR A 175 -1.39 11.83 -27.40
N ASN A 176 -1.70 11.05 -26.36
CA ASN A 176 -2.59 9.89 -26.42
C ASN A 176 -2.31 8.96 -27.62
N ARG A 177 -1.05 8.72 -27.95
CA ARG A 177 -0.70 7.89 -29.10
C ARG A 177 -1.05 6.43 -28.83
N ASP A 178 -1.58 5.78 -29.86
CA ASP A 178 -1.89 4.36 -29.86
C ASP A 178 -0.64 3.51 -30.20
N ILE A 179 0.44 3.73 -29.45
CA ILE A 179 1.68 2.95 -29.56
C ILE A 179 2.23 2.61 -28.18
N ASN A 180 2.81 1.42 -28.04
CA ASN A 180 3.43 0.96 -26.82
C ASN A 180 4.88 0.52 -27.07
N ILE A 181 5.81 1.42 -26.73
CA ILE A 181 7.26 1.20 -26.87
C ILE A 181 7.80 -0.01 -26.09
N ILE A 182 7.03 -0.58 -25.15
CA ILE A 182 7.46 -1.71 -24.31
C ILE A 182 7.05 -3.05 -24.95
N THR A 183 5.85 -3.12 -25.53
CA THR A 183 5.25 -4.38 -25.99
C THR A 183 5.22 -4.54 -27.50
N ASP A 184 5.17 -3.44 -28.23
CA ASP A 184 4.89 -3.50 -29.66
C ASP A 184 6.08 -3.99 -30.45
N LYS A 185 5.79 -4.74 -31.52
CA LYS A 185 6.82 -5.38 -32.35
C LYS A 185 7.74 -4.37 -33.03
N SER A 186 7.22 -3.19 -33.39
CA SER A 186 7.98 -2.08 -33.98
C SER A 186 9.16 -1.64 -33.10
N PHE A 187 9.07 -1.85 -31.77
CA PHE A 187 10.09 -1.43 -30.79
C PHE A 187 10.98 -2.57 -30.29
N MET A 188 10.93 -3.75 -30.92
CA MET A 188 11.77 -4.89 -30.54
C MET A 188 13.27 -4.57 -30.54
N PRO A 189 13.84 -3.86 -31.53
CA PRO A 189 15.26 -3.53 -31.51
C PRO A 189 15.67 -2.72 -30.28
N SER A 190 14.94 -1.65 -29.95
CA SER A 190 15.25 -0.83 -28.77
C SER A 190 15.05 -1.59 -27.46
N ASN A 191 14.06 -2.48 -27.39
CA ASN A 191 13.85 -3.37 -26.26
C ASN A 191 14.96 -4.42 -26.08
N HIS A 192 15.54 -4.93 -27.17
CA HIS A 192 16.73 -5.78 -27.11
C HIS A 192 17.94 -5.03 -26.56
N VAL A 193 18.17 -3.78 -27.01
CA VAL A 193 19.28 -2.93 -26.53
C VAL A 193 19.18 -2.69 -25.02
N ILE A 194 18.02 -2.22 -24.53
CA ILE A 194 17.87 -1.94 -23.10
C ILE A 194 17.98 -3.22 -22.25
N THR A 195 17.49 -4.35 -22.76
CA THR A 195 17.65 -5.67 -22.11
C THR A 195 19.11 -6.11 -22.09
N GLY A 196 19.85 -5.88 -23.18
CA GLY A 196 21.30 -6.12 -23.26
C GLY A 196 22.07 -5.30 -22.23
N MET A 197 21.75 -4.01 -22.11
CA MET A 197 22.32 -3.12 -21.09
C MET A 197 22.04 -3.63 -19.67
N MET A 198 20.81 -4.03 -19.36
CA MET A 198 20.49 -4.64 -18.07
C MET A 198 21.28 -5.94 -17.81
N LYS A 199 21.44 -6.80 -18.83
CA LYS A 199 22.25 -8.02 -18.69
C LYS A 199 23.74 -7.71 -18.48
N LYS A 200 24.28 -6.69 -19.16
CA LYS A 200 25.64 -6.19 -18.95
C LYS A 200 25.84 -5.74 -17.51
N LEU A 201 24.95 -4.90 -16.98
CA LEU A 201 24.99 -4.46 -15.58
C LEU A 201 24.95 -5.62 -14.58
N LYS A 202 24.19 -6.67 -14.89
CA LYS A 202 24.16 -7.89 -14.07
C LYS A 202 25.52 -8.59 -14.05
N ARG A 203 26.14 -8.75 -15.23
CA ARG A 203 27.43 -9.43 -15.38
C ARG A 203 28.56 -8.68 -14.67
N GLU A 204 28.50 -7.35 -14.70
CA GLU A 204 29.46 -6.47 -14.03
C GLU A 204 29.25 -6.38 -12.51
N GLY A 205 28.23 -7.07 -11.96
CA GLY A 205 27.93 -7.00 -10.53
C GLY A 205 27.42 -5.62 -10.08
N LYS A 206 27.06 -4.72 -11.01
CA LYS A 206 26.49 -3.39 -10.70
C LYS A 206 24.99 -3.45 -10.40
N ASP A 207 24.40 -4.63 -10.47
CA ASP A 207 23.01 -4.91 -10.08
C ASP A 207 22.86 -5.22 -8.58
N ILE A 208 23.66 -4.56 -7.74
CA ILE A 208 23.58 -4.75 -6.29
C ILE A 208 22.60 -3.73 -5.74
N THR A 209 21.51 -4.21 -5.17
CA THR A 209 20.67 -3.39 -4.30
C THR A 209 21.35 -3.34 -2.94
N VAL A 210 21.90 -2.18 -2.57
CA VAL A 210 22.44 -1.97 -1.23
C VAL A 210 21.25 -1.91 -0.26
N HIS A 211 21.05 -2.99 0.48
CA HIS A 211 20.08 -3.01 1.55
C HIS A 211 20.56 -2.12 2.70
N LYS A 212 19.62 -1.47 3.38
CA LYS A 212 19.93 -0.76 4.62
C LYS A 212 20.52 -1.75 5.62
N LYS A 213 21.56 -1.35 6.33
CA LYS A 213 22.16 -2.17 7.40
C LYS A 213 21.07 -2.51 8.43
N ALA A 214 21.11 -3.72 8.96
CA ALA A 214 20.28 -4.09 10.09
C ALA A 214 20.57 -3.13 11.26
N VAL A 215 19.53 -2.75 12.01
CA VAL A 215 19.71 -1.96 13.22
C VAL A 215 20.45 -2.84 14.22
N ALA A 216 21.56 -2.35 14.77
CA ALA A 216 22.32 -3.10 15.76
C ALA A 216 21.56 -3.16 17.08
N GLU A 217 21.67 -4.27 17.80
CA GLU A 217 21.02 -4.46 19.10
C GLU A 217 21.38 -3.34 20.09
N GLY A 218 22.65 -2.92 20.11
CA GLY A 218 23.10 -1.82 20.96
C GLY A 218 22.46 -0.47 20.61
N ASP A 219 22.07 -0.24 19.35
CA ASP A 219 21.35 0.97 18.96
C ASP A 219 19.86 0.89 19.34
N ILE A 220 19.25 -0.29 19.26
CA ILE A 220 17.91 -0.54 19.80
C ILE A 220 17.91 -0.27 21.31
N GLN A 221 18.91 -0.76 22.03
CA GLN A 221 19.05 -0.55 23.46
C GLN A 221 19.23 0.93 23.82
N LYS A 222 20.02 1.69 23.06
CA LYS A 222 20.12 3.16 23.24
C LYS A 222 18.77 3.86 23.05
N LEU A 223 17.97 3.44 22.08
CA LEU A 223 16.64 4.02 21.87
C LEU A 223 15.72 3.77 23.08
N TYR A 224 15.77 2.57 23.67
CA TYR A 224 15.06 2.26 24.91
C TYR A 224 15.57 3.10 26.09
N SER A 225 16.89 3.21 26.28
CA SER A 225 17.48 3.99 27.37
C SER A 225 17.30 5.50 27.23
N SER A 226 17.06 6.01 26.01
CA SER A 226 16.86 7.44 25.75
C SER A 226 15.49 7.99 26.18
N GLY A 227 14.57 7.12 26.60
CA GLY A 227 13.19 7.51 26.98
C GLY A 227 12.24 7.72 25.79
N ILE A 228 12.74 7.61 24.54
CA ILE A 228 11.91 7.66 23.32
C ILE A 228 10.88 6.51 23.31
N PHE A 229 11.25 5.35 23.87
CA PHE A 229 10.39 4.19 24.04
C PHE A 229 10.14 3.94 25.53
N SER A 230 9.10 4.57 26.06
CA SER A 230 8.70 4.47 27.46
C SER A 230 7.20 4.17 27.54
N THR A 231 6.74 3.65 28.67
CA THR A 231 5.32 3.44 28.97
C THR A 231 4.68 4.62 29.71
N ASP A 232 5.46 5.66 30.01
CA ASP A 232 5.09 6.72 30.95
C ASP A 232 4.30 7.84 30.25
N HIS A 233 4.48 8.01 28.94
CA HIS A 233 3.74 8.97 28.13
C HIS A 233 3.08 8.29 26.93
N PRO A 234 1.88 8.76 26.51
CA PRO A 234 1.15 8.13 25.41
C PRO A 234 1.93 8.16 24.08
N VAL A 235 2.70 9.22 23.83
CA VAL A 235 3.52 9.36 22.62
C VAL A 235 4.70 8.36 22.62
N THR A 236 5.40 8.22 23.75
CA THR A 236 6.54 7.30 23.85
C THR A 236 6.08 5.85 23.84
N LEU A 237 4.90 5.57 24.41
CA LEU A 237 4.25 4.25 24.34
C LEU A 237 3.86 3.91 22.90
N GLN A 238 3.25 4.85 22.18
CA GLN A 238 2.90 4.66 20.77
C GLN A 238 4.14 4.36 19.92
N ASN A 239 5.24 5.10 20.12
CA ASN A 239 6.50 4.87 19.41
C ASN A 239 7.07 3.47 19.69
N LYS A 240 7.03 3.04 20.96
CA LYS A 240 7.45 1.70 21.38
C LYS A 240 6.63 0.60 20.71
N VAL A 241 5.31 0.67 20.85
CA VAL A 241 4.38 -0.31 20.26
C VAL A 241 4.53 -0.36 18.74
N PHE A 242 4.65 0.79 18.09
CA PHE A 242 4.89 0.84 16.65
C PHE A 242 6.19 0.13 16.26
N LEU A 243 7.29 0.39 16.98
CA LEU A 243 8.57 -0.30 16.73
C LEU A 243 8.42 -1.81 16.93
N ASP A 244 7.81 -2.25 18.04
CA ASP A 244 7.62 -3.67 18.34
C ASP A 244 6.79 -4.35 17.26
N ILE A 245 5.73 -3.70 16.76
CA ILE A 245 4.94 -4.23 15.64
C ILE A 245 5.79 -4.29 14.37
N MET A 246 6.59 -3.26 14.08
CA MET A 246 7.44 -3.24 12.88
C MET A 246 8.60 -4.25 12.93
N LEU A 247 9.20 -4.51 14.10
CA LEU A 247 10.28 -5.48 14.26
C LEU A 247 9.76 -6.91 14.20
N ASN A 248 8.62 -7.19 14.85
CA ASN A 248 8.09 -8.55 14.96
C ASN A 248 7.18 -8.94 13.77
N PHE A 249 6.46 -7.98 13.20
CA PHE A 249 5.47 -8.22 12.14
C PHE A 249 5.69 -7.39 10.87
N GLY A 250 6.55 -6.37 10.91
CA GLY A 250 6.83 -5.50 9.78
C GLY A 250 7.69 -6.16 8.71
N ARG A 251 7.13 -7.16 8.01
CA ARG A 251 7.67 -7.61 6.72
C ARG A 251 7.50 -6.46 5.73
N ARG A 252 8.57 -5.68 5.52
CA ARG A 252 8.62 -4.70 4.43
C ARG A 252 9.23 -5.32 3.19
N ASP A 253 8.39 -6.02 2.47
CA ASP A 253 8.51 -6.25 1.05
C ASP A 253 7.16 -5.96 0.41
N ARG A 254 7.03 -4.78 -0.20
CA ARG A 254 5.97 -4.49 -1.19
C ARG A 254 6.26 -5.23 -2.51
N ARG A 255 6.72 -6.47 -2.38
CA ARG A 255 7.00 -7.53 -3.35
C ARG A 255 7.13 -8.81 -2.54
N GLY A 256 6.00 -9.30 -2.04
CA GLY A 256 5.95 -10.64 -1.48
C GLY A 256 6.45 -11.62 -2.53
N LEU A 257 7.58 -12.26 -2.24
CA LEU A 257 7.93 -13.54 -2.82
C LEU A 257 8.45 -14.40 -1.67
N LEU A 258 7.53 -15.23 -1.18
CA LEU A 258 7.78 -16.62 -0.76
C LEU A 258 8.82 -17.19 -1.75
N ILE A 259 9.91 -17.81 -1.30
CA ILE A 259 10.02 -19.10 -0.60
C ILE A 259 11.28 -19.06 0.25
#